data_AF-A0A261FNS8-F1
#
_entry.id   AF-A0A261FNS8-F1
#
_cell.length_a   1.000
_cell.length_b   1.000
_cell.length_c   1.000
_cell.angle_alpha   90.00
_cell.angle_beta   90.00
_cell.angle_gamma   90.00
#
_symmetry.space_group_name_H-M   'P 1'
#
loop_
_entity.id
_entity.type
_entity.pdbx_description
1 polymer ?
#
loop_
_entity_poly.entity_id
_entity_poly.type
_entity_poly.pdbx_seq_one_letter_code
_entity_poly.pdbx_strand_id
1 'polypeptide(L)'
;AMKASATAWKALREQADGLERAMREILEEHARALLDLNGVGVVTAATLAVVAGDNPERVRSEAAFAKLCGACPLPASSGRTSRHRLNRGGNRQGNKALHQIAVVRLRHHQPTRDYMAKRTREGKSKMETIRCLKRYIAREIHRVLIAVRDGDPGREPPARRGAMLRELRLSHALTQRQVGQALGVPSSRISEIERGARDLPELERRATQWIHSTTDTPPQQQLDKL
;
A
#
# COMPACT_ATOMS: atom_id res chain seq x y z
N ALA A 1 30.87 -5.04 -28.23
CA ALA A 1 29.45 -5.37 -27.95
C ALA A 1 29.09 -5.17 -26.48
N MET A 2 29.62 -5.94 -25.52
CA MET A 2 29.18 -5.89 -24.11
C MET A 2 29.32 -4.51 -23.42
N LYS A 3 30.42 -3.78 -23.64
CA LYS A 3 30.60 -2.42 -23.08
C LYS A 3 29.53 -1.45 -23.57
N ALA A 4 29.21 -1.48 -24.87
CA ALA A 4 28.18 -0.61 -25.45
C ALA A 4 26.78 -0.93 -24.89
N SER A 5 26.43 -2.22 -24.76
CA SER A 5 25.18 -2.65 -24.14
C SER A 5 25.08 -2.24 -22.67
N ALA A 6 26.17 -2.35 -21.91
CA ALA A 6 26.20 -1.93 -20.52
C ALA A 6 26.00 -0.42 -20.36
N THR A 7 26.64 0.39 -21.21
CA THR A 7 26.46 1.86 -21.21
C THR A 7 25.02 2.23 -21.58
N ALA A 8 24.45 1.61 -22.62
CA ALA A 8 23.06 1.84 -23.02
C ALA A 8 22.07 1.47 -21.90
N TRP A 9 22.30 0.33 -21.24
CA TRP A 9 21.47 -0.09 -20.10
C TRP A 9 21.51 0.93 -18.95
N LYS A 10 22.68 1.47 -18.60
CA LYS A 10 22.81 2.50 -17.56
C LYS A 10 22.03 3.76 -17.92
N ALA A 11 22.18 4.26 -19.15
CA ALA A 11 21.48 5.45 -19.61
C ALA A 11 19.95 5.26 -19.59
N LEU A 12 19.45 4.12 -20.08
CA LEU A 12 18.02 3.81 -20.03
C LEU A 12 17.51 3.63 -18.59
N ARG A 13 18.34 3.09 -17.70
CA ARG A 13 18.00 2.96 -16.29
C ARG A 13 17.85 4.33 -15.63
N GLU A 14 18.79 5.24 -15.86
CA GLU A 14 18.73 6.61 -15.34
C GLU A 14 17.51 7.37 -15.87
N GLN A 15 17.16 7.21 -17.15
CA GLN A 15 15.95 7.78 -17.73
C GLN A 15 14.69 7.21 -17.09
N ALA A 16 14.62 5.89 -16.90
CA ALA A 16 13.49 5.23 -16.25
C ALA A 16 13.33 5.71 -14.78
N ASP A 17 14.44 5.80 -14.04
CA ASP A 17 14.44 6.30 -12.67
C ASP A 17 14.05 7.80 -12.61
N GLY A 18 14.38 8.59 -13.65
CA GLY A 18 13.90 9.96 -13.82
C GLY A 18 12.39 10.06 -14.04
N LEU A 19 11.85 9.25 -14.95
CA LEU A 19 10.41 9.19 -15.22
C LEU A 19 9.63 8.71 -14.01
N GLU A 20 10.13 7.71 -13.27
CA GLU A 20 9.47 7.24 -12.05
C GLU A 20 9.43 8.32 -10.96
N ARG A 21 10.47 9.17 -10.85
CA ARG A 21 10.46 10.33 -9.95
C ARG A 21 9.41 11.36 -10.36
N ALA A 22 9.34 11.72 -11.64
CA ALA A 22 8.32 12.65 -12.13
C ALA A 22 6.89 12.10 -11.92
N MET A 23 6.65 10.81 -12.18
CA MET A 23 5.37 10.15 -11.88
C MET A 23 5.02 10.21 -10.40
N ARG A 24 6.02 10.02 -9.52
CA ARG A 24 5.82 10.13 -8.08
C ARG A 24 5.37 11.54 -7.71
N GLU A 25 6.07 12.57 -8.15
CA GLU A 25 5.73 13.97 -7.83
C GLU A 25 4.27 14.30 -8.21
N ILE A 26 3.87 13.96 -9.44
CA ILE A 26 2.49 14.14 -9.93
C ILE A 26 1.48 13.39 -9.06
N LEU A 27 1.77 12.12 -8.71
CA LEU A 27 0.87 11.32 -7.88
C LEU A 27 0.81 11.81 -6.43
N GLU A 28 1.90 12.33 -5.89
CA GLU A 28 1.93 12.89 -4.54
C GLU A 28 1.12 14.17 -4.44
N GLU A 29 1.09 14.97 -5.52
CA GLU A 29 0.29 16.19 -5.60
C GLU A 29 -1.20 15.91 -5.85
N HIS A 30 -1.53 15.02 -6.79
CA HIS A 30 -2.90 14.87 -7.28
C HIS A 30 -3.63 13.61 -6.82
N ALA A 31 -2.92 12.59 -6.34
CA ALA A 31 -3.53 11.29 -6.05
C ALA A 31 -2.82 10.55 -4.90
N ARG A 32 -2.39 11.28 -3.86
CA ARG A 32 -1.62 10.74 -2.73
C ARG A 32 -2.28 9.51 -2.10
N ALA A 33 -3.60 9.54 -1.97
CA ALA A 33 -4.39 8.45 -1.41
C ALA A 33 -4.19 7.10 -2.15
N LEU A 34 -3.85 7.10 -3.46
CA LEU A 34 -3.50 5.86 -4.17
C LEU A 34 -2.15 5.30 -3.71
N LEU A 35 -1.16 6.15 -3.49
CA LEU A 35 0.16 5.77 -2.98
C LEU A 35 0.08 5.27 -1.53
N ASP A 36 -0.96 5.69 -0.81
CA ASP A 36 -1.17 5.28 0.57
C ASP A 36 -1.63 3.82 0.73
N LEU A 37 -2.16 3.24 -0.35
CA LEU A 37 -2.63 1.87 -0.36
C LEU A 37 -1.47 0.86 -0.25
N ASN A 38 -1.65 -0.14 0.61
CA ASN A 38 -0.65 -1.19 0.80
C ASN A 38 -0.31 -1.90 -0.52
N GLY A 39 0.99 -2.02 -0.80
CA GLY A 39 1.49 -2.73 -1.99
C GLY A 39 1.26 -2.02 -3.32
N VAL A 40 0.78 -0.77 -3.31
CA VAL A 40 0.71 0.08 -4.50
C VAL A 40 2.02 0.87 -4.61
N GLY A 41 2.79 0.62 -5.68
CA GLY A 41 3.94 1.44 -6.05
C GLY A 41 3.57 2.51 -7.08
N VAL A 42 4.50 3.44 -7.35
CA VAL A 42 4.32 4.58 -8.25
C VAL A 42 3.80 4.15 -9.63
N VAL A 43 4.49 3.21 -10.28
CA VAL A 43 4.10 2.73 -11.61
C VAL A 43 2.72 2.07 -11.60
N THR A 44 2.40 1.28 -10.56
CA THR A 44 1.08 0.65 -10.45
C THR A 44 -0.03 1.66 -10.16
N ALA A 45 0.23 2.69 -9.34
CA ALA A 45 -0.70 3.77 -9.08
C ALA A 45 -0.98 4.56 -10.35
N ALA A 46 0.07 5.00 -11.06
CA ALA A 46 -0.06 5.69 -12.35
C ALA A 46 -0.84 4.86 -13.36
N THR A 47 -0.51 3.56 -13.48
CA THR A 47 -1.25 2.64 -14.38
C THR A 47 -2.74 2.59 -14.04
N LEU A 48 -3.08 2.50 -12.75
CA LEU A 48 -4.48 2.41 -12.31
C LEU A 48 -5.23 3.72 -12.48
N ALA A 49 -4.58 4.86 -12.24
CA ALA A 49 -5.12 6.19 -12.52
C ALA A 49 -5.43 6.35 -14.02
N VAL A 50 -4.47 6.01 -14.89
CA VAL A 50 -4.66 6.03 -16.35
C VAL A 50 -5.76 5.07 -16.81
N VAL A 51 -5.85 3.87 -16.20
CA VAL A 51 -6.91 2.90 -16.53
C VAL A 51 -8.30 3.43 -16.15
N ALA A 52 -8.43 4.08 -15.00
CA ALA A 52 -9.67 4.75 -14.62
C ALA A 52 -10.00 5.85 -15.63
N GLY A 53 -8.98 6.64 -15.99
CA GLY A 53 -9.05 7.82 -16.85
C GLY A 53 -9.49 9.05 -16.09
N ASP A 54 -9.34 10.22 -16.71
CA ASP A 54 -9.66 11.53 -16.11
C ASP A 54 -11.17 11.79 -16.00
N ASN A 55 -12.01 10.88 -16.53
CA ASN A 55 -13.47 10.94 -16.54
C ASN A 55 -14.07 9.82 -15.67
N PRO A 56 -14.03 9.95 -14.34
CA PRO A 56 -14.47 8.93 -13.39
C PRO A 56 -15.96 8.58 -13.51
N GLU A 57 -16.82 9.46 -14.06
CA GLU A 57 -18.23 9.17 -14.36
C GLU A 57 -18.43 8.02 -15.35
N ARG A 58 -17.39 7.64 -16.10
CA ARG A 58 -17.40 6.44 -16.95
C ARG A 58 -17.43 5.15 -16.11
N VAL A 59 -16.86 5.18 -14.91
CA VAL A 59 -16.77 4.03 -14.01
C VAL A 59 -17.73 4.20 -12.84
N ARG A 60 -19.01 3.92 -13.10
CA ARG A 60 -20.12 4.20 -12.17
C ARG A 60 -20.21 3.27 -10.96
N SER A 61 -19.33 2.28 -10.83
CA SER A 61 -19.35 1.35 -9.70
C SER A 61 -18.04 0.58 -9.53
N GLU A 62 -17.84 0.07 -8.30
CA GLU A 62 -16.76 -0.86 -7.98
C GLU A 62 -16.77 -2.10 -8.90
N ALA A 63 -17.95 -2.54 -9.35
CA ALA A 63 -18.11 -3.67 -10.26
C ALA A 63 -17.70 -3.33 -11.69
N ALA A 64 -18.05 -2.13 -12.16
CA ALA A 64 -17.61 -1.62 -13.45
C ALA A 64 -16.07 -1.52 -13.51
N PHE A 65 -15.43 -1.01 -12.45
CA PHE A 65 -13.97 -0.94 -12.39
C PHE A 65 -13.31 -2.32 -12.42
N ALA A 66 -13.81 -3.28 -11.63
CA ALA A 66 -13.28 -4.64 -11.68
C ALA A 66 -13.52 -5.31 -13.03
N LYS A 67 -14.62 -5.01 -13.73
CA LYS A 67 -14.85 -5.48 -15.11
C LYS A 67 -13.82 -4.85 -16.06
N LEU A 68 -13.59 -3.54 -15.94
CA LEU A 68 -12.59 -2.80 -16.72
C LEU A 68 -11.19 -3.38 -16.54
N CYS A 69 -10.77 -3.70 -15.31
CA CYS A 69 -9.47 -4.35 -15.06
C CYS A 69 -9.47 -5.88 -15.31
N GLY A 70 -10.59 -6.48 -15.75
CA GLY A 70 -10.69 -7.93 -15.96
C GLY A 70 -10.55 -8.76 -14.67
N ALA A 71 -10.86 -8.17 -13.51
CA ALA A 71 -10.88 -8.81 -12.20
C ALA A 71 -12.29 -9.24 -11.78
N CYS A 72 -13.33 -8.93 -12.57
CA CYS A 72 -14.68 -9.39 -12.25
C CYS A 72 -14.79 -10.93 -12.43
N PRO A 73 -15.47 -11.61 -11.51
CA PRO A 73 -15.79 -13.02 -11.68
C PRO A 73 -16.82 -13.17 -12.81
N LEU A 74 -16.56 -14.04 -13.78
CA LEU A 74 -17.55 -14.40 -14.79
C LEU A 74 -18.17 -15.75 -14.40
N PRO A 75 -19.50 -15.82 -14.19
CA PRO A 75 -20.14 -17.09 -13.91
C PRO A 75 -19.89 -18.06 -15.07
N ALA A 76 -19.54 -19.29 -14.72
CA ALA A 76 -19.34 -20.39 -15.64
C ALA A 76 -20.06 -21.62 -15.08
N SER A 77 -21.39 -21.53 -15.04
CA SER A 77 -22.26 -22.58 -14.51
C SER A 77 -23.55 -22.67 -15.34
N SER A 78 -23.89 -23.89 -15.76
CA SER A 78 -25.20 -24.25 -16.33
C SER A 78 -26.02 -25.16 -15.38
N GLY A 79 -25.67 -25.22 -14.08
CA GLY A 79 -26.30 -26.12 -13.10
C GLY A 79 -25.79 -25.96 -11.66
N ARG A 80 -25.74 -27.08 -10.90
CA ARG A 80 -25.50 -27.16 -9.42
C ARG A 80 -24.08 -26.83 -8.92
N THR A 81 -23.19 -26.37 -9.79
CA THR A 81 -21.78 -26.05 -9.47
C THR A 81 -21.49 -24.57 -9.70
N SER A 82 -21.10 -23.85 -8.64
CA SER A 82 -20.70 -22.44 -8.72
C SER A 82 -19.21 -22.32 -9.09
N ARG A 83 -18.90 -22.41 -10.39
CA ARG A 83 -17.56 -22.11 -10.91
C ARG A 83 -17.54 -20.76 -11.62
N HIS A 84 -16.40 -20.07 -11.53
CA HIS A 84 -16.19 -18.79 -12.18
C HIS A 84 -15.00 -18.87 -13.12
N ARG A 85 -15.18 -18.44 -14.37
CA ARG A 85 -14.12 -18.38 -15.38
C ARG A 85 -13.34 -17.07 -15.29
N LEU A 86 -12.13 -17.10 -15.82
CA LEU A 86 -11.27 -15.92 -15.95
C LEU A 86 -11.87 -14.92 -16.95
N ASN A 87 -11.93 -13.64 -16.58
CA ASN A 87 -12.30 -12.58 -17.52
C ASN A 87 -11.11 -12.20 -18.42
N ARG A 88 -11.22 -12.50 -19.71
CA ARG A 88 -10.21 -12.15 -20.73
C ARG A 88 -10.51 -10.81 -21.45
N GLY A 89 -11.63 -10.13 -21.20
CA GLY A 89 -12.00 -8.91 -21.93
C GLY A 89 -11.53 -7.58 -21.33
N GLY A 90 -10.97 -7.57 -20.11
CA GLY A 90 -10.54 -6.33 -19.44
C GLY A 90 -9.12 -5.87 -19.80
N ASN A 91 -8.81 -4.62 -19.42
CA ASN A 91 -7.50 -3.99 -19.57
C ASN A 91 -6.39 -4.81 -18.90
N ARG A 92 -5.41 -5.25 -19.71
CA ARG A 92 -4.32 -6.12 -19.27
C ARG A 92 -3.34 -5.46 -18.32
N GLN A 93 -3.06 -4.17 -18.50
CA GLN A 93 -2.16 -3.43 -17.65
C GLN A 93 -2.77 -3.22 -16.26
N GLY A 94 -4.04 -2.81 -16.19
CA GLY A 94 -4.77 -2.74 -14.92
C GLY A 94 -4.84 -4.10 -14.21
N ASN A 95 -5.11 -5.17 -14.96
CA ASN A 95 -5.11 -6.53 -14.43
C ASN A 95 -3.75 -6.95 -13.82
N LYS A 96 -2.66 -6.60 -14.51
CA LYS A 96 -1.27 -6.83 -14.08
C LYS A 96 -0.95 -6.01 -12.83
N ALA A 97 -1.33 -4.74 -12.78
CA ALA A 97 -1.15 -3.88 -11.61
C ALA A 97 -1.84 -4.48 -10.37
N LEU A 98 -3.12 -4.90 -10.50
CA LEU A 98 -3.84 -5.59 -9.43
C LEU A 98 -3.13 -6.87 -8.97
N HIS A 99 -2.54 -7.62 -9.91
CA HIS A 99 -1.79 -8.83 -9.58
C HIS A 99 -0.48 -8.52 -8.83
N GLN A 100 0.27 -7.52 -9.27
CA GLN A 100 1.50 -7.08 -8.59
C GLN A 100 1.20 -6.63 -7.16
N ILE A 101 0.16 -5.84 -6.95
CA ILE A 101 -0.30 -5.43 -5.62
C ILE A 101 -0.64 -6.65 -4.76
N ALA A 102 -1.38 -7.62 -5.31
CA ALA A 102 -1.73 -8.85 -4.59
C ALA A 102 -0.49 -9.65 -4.17
N VAL A 103 0.52 -9.77 -5.03
CA VAL A 103 1.77 -10.49 -4.72
C VAL A 103 2.56 -9.77 -3.63
N VAL A 104 2.69 -8.44 -3.72
CA VAL A 104 3.37 -7.63 -2.70
C VAL A 104 2.65 -7.74 -1.35
N ARG A 105 1.32 -7.62 -1.34
CA ARG A 105 0.51 -7.78 -0.13
C ARG A 105 0.63 -9.18 0.47
N LEU A 106 0.68 -10.24 -0.34
CA LEU A 106 0.89 -11.59 0.18
C LEU A 106 2.26 -11.78 0.85
N ARG A 107 3.27 -10.99 0.44
CA ARG A 107 4.60 -11.05 1.04
C ARG A 107 4.73 -10.22 2.31
N HIS A 108 4.07 -9.06 2.37
CA HIS A 108 4.34 -8.04 3.40
C HIS A 108 3.13 -7.57 4.20
N HIS A 109 1.89 -7.93 3.82
CA HIS A 109 0.67 -7.46 4.46
C HIS A 109 -0.03 -8.61 5.20
N GLN A 110 0.07 -8.61 6.52
CA GLN A 110 -0.44 -9.68 7.38
C GLN A 110 -1.93 -9.99 7.16
N PRO A 111 -2.85 -9.01 7.09
CA PRO A 111 -4.26 -9.31 6.84
C PRO A 111 -4.52 -10.04 5.51
N THR A 112 -3.70 -9.79 4.49
CA THR A 112 -3.80 -10.50 3.19
C THR A 112 -3.28 -11.95 3.29
N ARG A 113 -2.26 -12.19 4.12
CA ARG A 113 -1.78 -13.55 4.43
C ARG A 113 -2.82 -14.35 5.19
N ASP A 114 -3.45 -13.74 6.19
CA ASP A 114 -4.51 -14.38 6.99
C ASP A 114 -5.72 -14.71 6.12
N TYR A 115 -6.08 -13.79 5.20
CA TYR A 115 -7.10 -14.07 4.20
C TYR A 115 -6.72 -15.25 3.31
N MET A 116 -5.48 -15.31 2.82
CA MET A 116 -5.01 -16.46 2.01
C MET A 116 -5.15 -17.77 2.79
N ALA A 117 -4.66 -17.80 4.04
CA ALA A 117 -4.74 -18.98 4.89
C ALA A 117 -6.21 -19.41 5.15
N LYS A 118 -7.11 -18.45 5.38
CA LYS A 118 -8.55 -18.71 5.49
C LYS A 118 -9.11 -19.37 4.23
N ARG A 119 -8.84 -18.83 3.04
CA ARG A 119 -9.37 -19.37 1.78
C ARG A 119 -8.78 -20.72 1.41
N THR A 120 -7.52 -20.97 1.75
CA THR A 120 -6.91 -22.29 1.62
C THR A 120 -7.60 -23.33 2.51
N ARG A 121 -7.94 -22.98 3.76
CA ARG A 121 -8.75 -23.86 4.64
C ARG A 121 -10.14 -24.15 4.09
N GLU A 122 -10.74 -23.20 3.37
CA GLU A 122 -12.02 -23.37 2.66
C GLU A 122 -11.89 -24.19 1.35
N GLY A 123 -10.72 -24.77 1.06
CA GLY A 123 -10.49 -25.62 -0.11
C GLY A 123 -10.24 -24.85 -1.42
N LYS A 124 -10.06 -23.53 -1.38
CA LYS A 124 -9.74 -22.75 -2.59
C LYS A 124 -8.30 -22.90 -3.00
N SER A 125 -8.07 -23.06 -4.30
CA SER A 125 -6.74 -23.02 -4.87
C SER A 125 -6.10 -21.62 -4.72
N LYS A 126 -4.77 -21.58 -4.68
CA LYS A 126 -4.00 -20.32 -4.65
C LYS A 126 -4.43 -19.33 -5.74
N MET A 127 -4.68 -19.84 -6.95
CA MET A 127 -5.10 -19.01 -8.09
C MET A 127 -6.51 -18.45 -7.92
N GLU A 128 -7.44 -19.20 -7.35
CA GLU A 128 -8.79 -18.69 -7.03
C GLU A 128 -8.73 -17.62 -5.94
N THR A 129 -7.90 -17.83 -4.92
CA THR A 129 -7.71 -16.84 -3.86
C THR A 129 -7.08 -15.56 -4.39
N ILE A 130 -6.08 -15.64 -5.28
CA ILE A 130 -5.50 -14.46 -5.95
C ILE A 130 -6.57 -13.72 -6.78
N ARG A 131 -7.48 -14.44 -7.46
CA ARG A 131 -8.60 -13.78 -8.18
C ARG A 131 -9.53 -13.04 -7.22
N CYS A 132 -9.87 -13.64 -6.07
CA CYS A 132 -10.63 -12.96 -5.02
C CYS A 132 -9.90 -11.71 -4.51
N LEU A 133 -8.59 -11.80 -4.24
CA LEU A 133 -7.77 -10.68 -3.79
C LEU A 133 -7.76 -9.55 -4.81
N LYS A 134 -7.57 -9.84 -6.10
CA LYS A 134 -7.61 -8.81 -7.15
C LYS A 134 -8.96 -8.10 -7.23
N ARG A 135 -10.07 -8.82 -7.04
CA ARG A 135 -11.41 -8.19 -6.98
C ARG A 135 -11.56 -7.27 -5.77
N TYR A 136 -11.03 -7.67 -4.63
CA TYR A 136 -11.00 -6.85 -3.41
C TYR A 136 -10.14 -5.59 -3.60
N ILE A 137 -8.93 -5.75 -4.13
CA ILE A 137 -8.01 -4.64 -4.42
C ILE A 137 -8.64 -3.67 -5.44
N ALA A 138 -9.31 -4.19 -6.48
CA ALA A 138 -10.01 -3.34 -7.45
C ALA A 138 -11.13 -2.51 -6.80
N ARG A 139 -11.86 -3.08 -5.84
CA ARG A 139 -12.87 -2.34 -5.07
C ARG A 139 -12.23 -1.22 -4.26
N GLU A 140 -11.15 -1.53 -3.54
CA GLU A 140 -10.41 -0.58 -2.71
C GLU A 140 -9.87 0.59 -3.53
N ILE A 141 -9.22 0.29 -4.67
CA ILE A 141 -8.73 1.32 -5.60
C ILE A 141 -9.87 2.18 -6.13
N HIS A 142 -11.00 1.59 -6.54
CA HIS A 142 -12.14 2.37 -7.01
C HIS A 142 -12.62 3.37 -5.96
N ARG A 143 -12.71 2.96 -4.68
CA ARG A 143 -13.11 3.87 -3.60
C ARG A 143 -12.12 5.01 -3.44
N VAL A 144 -10.83 4.72 -3.49
CA VAL A 144 -9.78 5.75 -3.40
C VAL A 144 -9.81 6.69 -4.60
N LEU A 145 -10.00 6.19 -5.82
CA LEU A 145 -10.13 7.04 -7.01
C LEU A 145 -11.30 8.02 -6.91
N ILE A 146 -12.43 7.56 -6.37
CA ILE A 146 -13.58 8.41 -6.10
C ILE A 146 -13.27 9.44 -5.01
N ALA A 147 -12.60 9.03 -3.93
CA ALA A 147 -12.19 9.95 -2.86
C ALA A 147 -11.23 11.03 -3.38
N VAL A 148 -10.19 10.64 -4.15
CA VAL A 148 -9.25 11.57 -4.79
C VAL A 148 -9.98 12.57 -5.68
N ARG A 149 -10.92 12.11 -6.50
CA ARG A 149 -11.79 12.99 -7.31
C ARG A 149 -12.57 13.97 -6.44
N ASP A 150 -13.10 13.51 -5.32
CA ASP A 150 -13.89 14.31 -4.39
C ASP A 150 -13.00 15.25 -3.53
N GLY A 151 -11.71 15.33 -3.84
CA GLY A 151 -10.75 16.22 -3.20
C GLY A 151 -10.12 15.65 -1.93
N ASP A 152 -10.19 14.34 -1.69
CA ASP A 152 -9.49 13.70 -0.57
C ASP A 152 -7.98 13.89 -0.73
N PRO A 153 -7.32 14.63 0.18
CA PRO A 153 -5.88 14.87 0.13
C PRO A 153 -5.07 13.59 0.40
N GLY A 154 -5.70 12.50 0.83
CA GLY A 154 -5.04 11.30 1.30
C GLY A 154 -4.42 11.48 2.68
N ARG A 155 -3.45 10.63 3.03
CA ARG A 155 -2.72 10.81 4.29
C ARG A 155 -1.75 11.97 4.19
N GLU A 156 -1.60 12.66 5.31
CA GLU A 156 -0.56 13.66 5.53
C GLU A 156 0.82 13.18 5.02
N PRO A 157 1.62 14.07 4.40
CA PRO A 157 2.94 13.71 3.89
C PRO A 157 3.82 13.07 4.98
N PRO A 158 4.71 12.12 4.63
CA PRO A 158 5.58 11.43 5.59
C PRO A 158 6.42 12.39 6.43
N ALA A 159 6.84 13.52 5.86
CA ALA A 159 7.56 14.56 6.59
C ALA A 159 6.73 15.17 7.73
N ARG A 160 5.44 15.48 7.47
CA ARG A 160 4.56 16.07 8.48
C ARG A 160 4.22 15.07 9.57
N ARG A 161 3.88 13.83 9.18
CA ARG A 161 3.59 12.75 10.13
C ARG A 161 4.80 12.38 10.98
N GLY A 162 5.99 12.32 10.37
CA GLY A 162 7.25 12.11 11.07
C GLY A 162 7.54 13.20 12.10
N ALA A 163 7.30 14.47 11.75
CA ALA A 163 7.42 15.58 12.69
C ALA A 163 6.45 15.46 13.87
N MET A 164 5.19 15.09 13.62
CA MET A 164 4.20 14.85 14.68
C MET A 164 4.60 13.69 15.60
N LEU A 165 5.16 12.59 15.06
CA LEU A 165 5.68 11.49 15.87
C LEU A 165 6.86 11.96 16.75
N ARG A 166 7.74 12.80 16.21
CA ARG A 166 8.85 13.40 16.95
C ARG A 166 8.34 14.29 18.09
N GLU A 167 7.38 15.16 17.81
CA GLU A 167 6.75 16.03 18.81
C GLU A 167 6.13 15.21 19.94
N LEU A 168 5.35 14.18 19.60
CA LEU A 168 4.75 13.25 20.56
C LEU A 168 5.81 12.51 21.39
N ARG A 169 6.88 12.02 20.76
CA ARG A 169 7.95 11.34 21.48
C ARG A 169 8.64 12.29 22.48
N LEU A 170 8.89 13.54 22.07
CA LEU A 170 9.53 14.55 22.91
C LEU A 170 8.63 15.00 24.07
N SER A 171 7.31 15.11 23.86
CA SER A 171 6.38 15.47 24.94
C SER A 171 6.30 14.42 26.05
N HIS A 172 6.62 13.16 25.73
CA HIS A 172 6.74 12.06 26.69
C HIS A 172 8.19 11.85 27.21
N ALA A 173 9.12 12.76 26.89
CA ALA A 173 10.55 12.66 27.25
C ALA A 173 11.24 11.35 26.83
N LEU A 174 10.76 10.71 25.74
CA LEU A 174 11.28 9.44 25.26
C LEU A 174 12.41 9.65 24.24
N THR A 175 13.40 8.78 24.28
CA THR A 175 14.48 8.73 23.29
C THR A 175 14.08 7.86 22.09
N GLN A 176 14.67 8.13 20.91
CA GLN A 176 14.50 7.26 19.74
C GLN A 176 14.95 5.81 20.01
N ARG A 177 15.91 5.62 20.92
CA ARG A 177 16.39 4.31 21.36
C ARG A 177 15.32 3.54 22.12
N GLN A 178 14.60 4.18 23.05
CA GLN A 178 13.52 3.55 23.81
C GLN A 178 12.38 3.11 22.88
N VAL A 179 11.92 3.98 21.98
CA VAL A 179 10.89 3.63 20.98
C VAL A 179 11.38 2.48 20.08
N GLY A 180 12.62 2.56 19.60
CA GLY A 180 13.21 1.51 18.76
C GLY A 180 13.25 0.15 19.47
N GLN A 181 13.71 0.13 20.72
CA GLN A 181 13.75 -1.08 21.55
C GLN A 181 12.36 -1.69 21.76
N ALA A 182 11.36 -0.87 22.12
CA ALA A 182 10.00 -1.33 22.34
C ALA A 182 9.37 -1.96 21.08
N LEU A 183 9.69 -1.43 19.91
CA LEU A 183 9.14 -1.91 18.64
C LEU A 183 9.98 -3.00 17.95
N GLY A 184 11.15 -3.33 18.51
CA GLY A 184 12.10 -4.28 17.94
C GLY A 184 12.78 -3.78 16.66
N VAL A 185 13.05 -2.47 16.56
CA VAL A 185 13.69 -1.84 15.40
C VAL A 185 14.88 -0.97 15.82
N PRO A 186 15.89 -0.78 14.95
CA PRO A 186 16.99 0.15 15.22
C PRO A 186 16.49 1.58 15.45
N SER A 187 17.13 2.34 16.34
CA SER A 187 16.80 3.76 16.58
C SER A 187 16.94 4.63 15.33
N SER A 188 17.85 4.28 14.43
CA SER A 188 17.99 4.90 13.11
C SER A 188 16.71 4.81 12.29
N ARG A 189 15.93 3.73 12.42
CA ARG A 189 14.65 3.57 11.73
C ARG A 189 13.61 4.57 12.23
N ILE A 190 13.58 4.84 13.53
CA ILE A 190 12.71 5.86 14.12
C ILE A 190 13.14 7.25 13.63
N SER A 191 14.45 7.52 13.61
CA SER A 191 15.00 8.76 13.05
C SER A 191 14.67 8.97 11.56
N GLU A 192 14.74 7.92 10.74
CA GLU A 192 14.35 7.97 9.31
C GLU A 192 12.88 8.36 9.13
N ILE A 193 11.99 7.82 9.96
CA ILE A 193 10.55 8.14 9.94
C ILE A 193 10.33 9.58 10.41
N GLU A 194 10.94 10.00 11.51
CA GLU A 194 10.79 11.36 12.05
C GLU A 194 11.25 12.45 11.08
N ARG A 195 12.23 12.15 10.23
CA ARG A 195 12.69 13.05 9.17
C ARG A 195 11.85 12.97 7.89
N GLY A 196 10.86 12.10 7.83
CA GLY A 196 10.09 11.81 6.61
C GLY A 196 10.89 11.13 5.49
N ALA A 197 12.13 10.71 5.77
CA ALA A 197 13.01 10.07 4.78
C ALA A 197 12.52 8.67 4.40
N ARG A 198 11.67 8.05 5.23
CA ARG A 198 11.08 6.75 4.96
C ARG A 198 9.62 6.69 5.35
N ASP A 199 8.78 6.34 4.37
CA ASP A 199 7.34 6.17 4.58
C ASP A 199 7.01 4.77 5.09
N LEU A 200 6.81 4.62 6.40
CA LEU A 200 6.46 3.36 7.07
C LEU A 200 5.25 3.58 8.00
N PRO A 201 4.04 3.72 7.45
CA PRO A 201 2.89 4.18 8.21
C PRO A 201 2.41 3.18 9.26
N GLU A 202 2.64 1.88 9.07
CA GLU A 202 2.32 0.87 10.10
C GLU A 202 3.27 0.95 11.29
N LEU A 203 4.56 1.16 11.05
CA LEU A 203 5.53 1.30 12.14
C LEU A 203 5.31 2.60 12.90
N GLU A 204 4.96 3.68 12.19
CA GLU A 204 4.54 4.95 12.79
C GLU A 204 3.31 4.78 13.68
N ARG A 205 2.23 4.14 13.19
CA ARG A 205 1.04 3.85 14.00
C ARG A 205 1.38 3.08 15.27
N ARG A 206 2.19 2.03 15.15
CA ARG A 206 2.64 1.22 16.30
C ARG A 206 3.45 2.07 17.29
N ALA A 207 4.30 2.96 16.80
CA ALA A 207 5.07 3.88 17.63
C ALA A 207 4.16 4.85 18.38
N THR A 208 3.25 5.50 17.68
CA THR A 208 2.25 6.42 18.27
C THR A 208 1.42 5.73 19.34
N GLN A 209 0.88 4.53 19.05
CA GLN A 209 0.11 3.74 20.00
C GLN A 209 0.94 3.38 21.24
N TRP A 210 2.19 2.96 21.06
CA TRP A 210 3.07 2.63 22.17
C TRP A 210 3.39 3.85 23.03
N ILE A 211 3.70 5.01 22.43
CA ILE A 211 3.99 6.24 23.18
C ILE A 211 2.78 6.67 24.02
N HIS A 212 1.56 6.58 23.47
CA HIS A 212 0.34 6.84 24.24
C HIS A 212 0.12 5.82 25.36
N SER A 213 0.48 4.54 25.17
CA SER A 213 0.35 3.53 26.23
C SER A 213 1.32 3.75 27.40
N THR A 214 2.45 4.43 27.18
CA THR A 214 3.42 4.74 28.24
C THR A 214 2.91 5.74 29.29
N THR A 215 1.88 6.54 28.98
CA THR A 215 1.26 7.45 29.97
C THR A 215 0.29 6.79 30.93
N ASP A 216 -0.20 5.58 30.62
CA ASP A 216 -1.13 4.85 31.49
C ASP A 216 -0.43 4.07 32.60
N THR A 217 0.91 4.15 32.71
CA THR A 217 1.67 3.57 33.82
C THR A 217 2.00 4.66 34.85
N PRO A 218 1.42 4.65 36.06
CA PRO A 218 1.71 5.67 37.07
C PRO A 218 3.19 5.62 37.51
N PRO A 219 3.79 6.76 37.90
CA PRO A 219 5.18 6.85 38.29
C PRO A 219 5.38 6.33 39.72
N GLN A 220 5.37 5.00 39.91
CA GLN A 220 5.73 4.36 41.18
C GLN A 220 6.54 3.09 40.89
N GLN A 221 7.83 3.25 40.60
CA GLN A 221 8.88 2.23 40.83
C GLN A 221 10.29 2.77 40.55
N GLN A 222 10.58 3.97 41.04
CA GLN A 222 11.94 4.55 41.00
C GLN A 222 12.30 5.21 42.34
N LEU A 223 12.00 4.56 43.46
CA LEU A 223 12.46 5.01 44.79
C LEU A 223 12.83 3.88 45.77
N ASP A 224 12.95 2.62 45.34
CA ASP A 224 13.37 1.50 46.21
C ASP A 224 14.67 0.83 45.73
N LYS A 225 15.68 1.62 45.36
CA LYS A 225 17.09 1.19 45.34
C LYS A 225 17.98 2.40 45.59
N LEU A 226 18.13 2.78 46.85
CA LEU A 226 19.37 3.23 47.50
C LEU A 226 19.11 3.37 49.00
#